data_AF-A0A067M6D2-F1
#
_entry.id   AF-A0A067M6D2-F1
#
_cell.length_a   1.000
_cell.length_b   1.000
_cell.length_c   1.000
_cell.angle_alpha   90.00
_cell.angle_beta   90.00
_cell.angle_gamma   90.00
#
_symmetry.space_group_name_H-M   'P 1'
#
loop_
_entity.id
_entity.type
_entity.pdbx_description
1 polymer ?
#
loop_
_entity_poly.entity_id
_entity_poly.type
_entity_poly.pdbx_seq_one_letter_code
_entity_poly.pdbx_strand_id
1 'polypeptide(L)'
;MFPTRAALSKASRLPLTPKHGNKDYYKGNRAAYLPGGHRTGAPGKFVIGGKAKYRIIDEKVRYFVAPPISEIENSPLKAYVHTGAKMSNDQKKELYGDMPRGGFDGKHYLQLVRDGIIPEGFVESPEPSPSGSSSPST
;
A
#
# COMPACT_ATOMS: atom_id res chain seq x y z
N MET A 1 -12.42 12.80 -26.73
CA MET A 1 -12.95 12.04 -27.88
C MET A 1 -14.02 11.08 -27.36
N PHE A 2 -15.30 11.40 -27.57
CA PHE A 2 -16.40 10.52 -27.20
C PHE A 2 -16.51 9.43 -28.29
N PRO A 3 -16.31 8.14 -27.98
CA PRO A 3 -16.50 7.10 -28.97
C PRO A 3 -17.99 7.06 -29.32
N THR A 4 -18.31 7.38 -30.57
CA THR A 4 -19.63 7.12 -31.14
C THR A 4 -19.95 5.65 -30.92
N ARG A 5 -21.03 5.35 -30.18
CA ARG A 5 -21.48 3.98 -29.99
C ARG A 5 -21.72 3.38 -31.37
N ALA A 6 -20.91 2.39 -31.74
CA ALA A 6 -20.98 1.62 -32.99
C ALA A 6 -22.23 0.71 -33.02
N ALA A 7 -23.41 1.24 -32.65
CA ALA A 7 -24.66 0.48 -32.71
C ALA A 7 -25.11 0.23 -34.15
N LEU A 8 -24.67 1.07 -35.11
CA LEU A 8 -25.05 1.00 -36.52
C LEU A 8 -23.86 0.93 -37.50
N SER A 9 -22.61 0.86 -37.00
CA SER A 9 -21.42 0.76 -37.85
C SER A 9 -20.76 -0.61 -37.72
N LYS A 10 -20.54 -1.27 -38.86
CA LYS A 10 -20.08 -2.67 -38.95
C LYS A 10 -18.64 -2.91 -38.47
N ALA A 11 -17.85 -1.85 -38.29
CA ALA A 11 -16.44 -1.95 -37.92
C ALA A 11 -16.21 -1.43 -36.49
N SER A 12 -16.27 -2.32 -35.50
CA SER A 12 -15.91 -1.98 -34.12
C SER A 12 -14.40 -2.04 -33.93
N ARG A 13 -13.74 -0.89 -33.76
CA ARG A 13 -12.33 -0.79 -33.32
C ARG A 13 -12.19 -0.80 -31.79
N LEU A 14 -13.08 -1.51 -31.10
CA LEU A 14 -13.09 -1.58 -29.64
C LEU A 14 -11.92 -2.42 -29.13
N PRO A 15 -11.33 -2.08 -27.97
CA PRO A 15 -10.27 -2.89 -27.39
C PRO A 15 -10.81 -4.28 -27.01
N LEU A 16 -10.03 -5.32 -27.30
CA LEU A 16 -10.39 -6.68 -26.92
C LEU A 16 -10.49 -6.82 -25.39
N THR A 17 -11.61 -7.37 -24.94
CA THR A 17 -11.84 -7.74 -23.54
C THR A 17 -11.55 -9.23 -23.36
N PRO A 18 -11.32 -9.73 -22.13
CA PRO A 18 -11.15 -11.17 -21.89
C PRO A 18 -12.36 -12.02 -22.32
N LYS A 19 -13.50 -11.41 -22.68
CA LYS A 19 -14.72 -12.09 -23.13
C LYS A 19 -14.90 -12.11 -24.66
N HIS A 20 -14.07 -11.38 -25.41
CA HIS A 20 -14.20 -11.26 -26.87
C HIS A 20 -13.21 -12.13 -27.67
N GLY A 21 -12.22 -12.77 -27.01
CA GLY A 21 -11.23 -13.61 -27.68
C GLY A 21 -11.59 -15.10 -27.72
N ASN A 22 -10.83 -15.88 -28.49
CA ASN A 22 -10.95 -17.35 -28.56
C ASN A 22 -10.21 -18.04 -27.38
N LYS A 23 -10.23 -19.38 -27.33
CA LYS A 23 -9.64 -20.21 -26.26
C LYS A 23 -8.18 -19.87 -25.90
N ASP A 24 -7.38 -19.44 -26.87
CA ASP A 24 -5.96 -19.11 -26.66
C ASP A 24 -5.73 -17.65 -26.21
N TYR A 25 -6.79 -16.83 -26.22
CA TYR A 25 -6.70 -15.43 -25.81
C TYR A 25 -6.84 -15.29 -24.30
N TYR A 26 -5.71 -15.03 -23.63
CA TYR A 26 -5.69 -14.67 -22.22
C TYR A 26 -5.37 -13.19 -22.02
N LYS A 27 -6.25 -12.49 -21.29
CA LYS A 27 -6.01 -11.11 -20.84
C LYS A 27 -6.24 -11.02 -19.34
N GLY A 28 -5.24 -10.53 -18.60
CA GLY A 28 -5.29 -10.40 -17.15
C GLY A 28 -6.11 -9.20 -16.66
N ASN A 29 -6.61 -9.29 -15.43
CA ASN A 29 -7.48 -8.28 -14.80
C ASN A 29 -6.73 -7.27 -13.90
N ARG A 30 -5.42 -7.09 -14.11
CA ARG A 30 -4.58 -6.22 -13.25
C ARG A 30 -4.65 -6.55 -11.76
N ALA A 31 -4.93 -7.81 -11.40
CA ALA A 31 -4.96 -8.25 -10.00
C ALA A 31 -3.65 -7.97 -9.24
N ALA A 32 -2.53 -7.84 -9.96
CA ALA A 32 -1.21 -7.49 -9.44
C ALA A 32 -0.98 -5.98 -9.19
N TYR A 33 -1.99 -5.13 -9.34
CA TYR A 33 -1.90 -3.68 -9.05
C TYR A 33 -2.48 -3.39 -7.68
N LEU A 34 -1.89 -2.43 -6.95
CA LEU A 34 -2.56 -1.85 -5.79
C LEU A 34 -3.71 -0.94 -6.23
N PRO A 35 -4.76 -0.78 -5.41
CA PRO A 35 -5.76 0.27 -5.65
C PRO A 35 -5.06 1.63 -5.73
N GLY A 36 -5.16 2.27 -6.90
CA GLY A 36 -4.53 3.57 -7.17
C GLY A 36 -2.99 3.57 -7.30
N GLY A 37 -2.34 2.41 -7.29
CA GLY A 37 -0.88 2.33 -7.07
C GLY A 37 -0.09 1.53 -8.09
N HIS A 38 1.16 1.26 -7.72
CA HIS A 38 2.14 0.54 -8.53
C HIS A 38 1.81 -0.95 -8.65
N ARG A 39 2.47 -1.59 -9.63
CA ARG A 39 2.34 -3.02 -9.90
C ARG A 39 3.31 -3.80 -9.00
N THR A 40 2.80 -4.68 -8.15
CA THR A 40 3.61 -5.55 -7.26
C THR A 40 4.07 -6.85 -7.93
N GLY A 41 3.59 -7.13 -9.13
CA GLY A 41 3.96 -8.34 -9.87
C GLY A 41 3.10 -9.56 -9.51
N ALA A 42 3.42 -10.71 -10.11
CA ALA A 42 2.67 -11.95 -9.90
C ALA A 42 3.03 -12.60 -8.56
N PRO A 43 2.06 -13.20 -7.82
CA PRO A 43 2.27 -13.80 -6.50
C PRO A 43 3.02 -15.15 -6.55
N GLY A 44 3.44 -15.59 -7.74
CA GLY A 44 3.99 -16.92 -7.94
C GLY A 44 4.55 -17.12 -9.35
N LYS A 45 4.88 -18.36 -9.67
CA LYS A 45 5.48 -18.76 -10.95
C LYS A 45 4.79 -19.99 -11.52
N PHE A 46 4.66 -20.04 -12.85
CA PHE A 46 4.26 -21.26 -13.53
C PHE A 46 5.39 -22.29 -13.46
N VAL A 47 5.04 -23.55 -13.20
CA VAL A 47 6.00 -24.66 -13.12
C VAL A 47 5.87 -25.49 -14.38
N ILE A 48 7.00 -25.75 -15.05
CA ILE A 48 7.05 -26.58 -16.25
C ILE A 48 7.43 -28.00 -15.81
N GLY A 49 6.57 -28.98 -16.09
CA GLY A 49 6.85 -30.41 -15.85
C GLY A 49 6.52 -30.95 -14.44
N GLY A 50 6.00 -30.13 -13.53
CA GLY A 50 5.55 -30.57 -12.20
C GLY A 50 4.06 -30.96 -12.14
N LYS A 51 3.64 -31.64 -11.06
CA LYS A 51 2.20 -31.95 -10.81
C LYS A 51 1.36 -30.68 -10.61
N ALA A 52 1.91 -29.67 -9.95
CA ALA A 52 1.27 -28.36 -9.79
C ALA A 52 1.67 -27.44 -10.95
N LYS A 53 0.69 -26.87 -11.67
CA LYS A 53 0.94 -26.00 -12.85
C LYS A 53 1.36 -24.57 -12.46
N TYR A 54 1.04 -24.13 -11.24
CA TYR A 54 1.41 -22.83 -10.69
C TYR A 54 1.81 -22.96 -9.22
N ARG A 55 2.92 -22.33 -8.82
CA ARG A 55 3.42 -22.31 -7.45
C ARG A 55 3.33 -20.90 -6.89
N ILE A 56 2.61 -20.76 -5.78
CA ILE A 56 2.54 -19.52 -5.00
C ILE A 56 3.85 -19.35 -4.23
N ILE A 57 4.34 -18.11 -4.14
CA ILE A 57 5.54 -17.75 -3.37
C ILE A 57 5.06 -16.77 -2.29
N ASP A 58 5.01 -17.22 -1.04
CA ASP A 58 4.38 -16.46 0.06
C ASP A 58 5.00 -15.08 0.25
N GLU A 59 6.31 -14.95 0.05
CA GLU A 59 7.05 -13.67 0.08
C GLU A 59 6.54 -12.63 -0.95
N LYS A 60 5.89 -13.08 -2.03
CA LYS A 60 5.33 -12.21 -3.08
C LYS A 60 3.83 -12.02 -2.95
N VAL A 61 3.19 -12.74 -2.04
CA VAL A 61 1.77 -12.58 -1.76
C VAL A 61 1.59 -11.33 -0.92
N ARG A 62 0.64 -10.49 -1.32
CA ARG A 62 0.29 -9.29 -0.56
C ARG A 62 -0.56 -9.68 0.63
N TYR A 63 -0.25 -9.12 1.78
CA TYR A 63 -1.08 -9.13 2.97
C TYR A 63 -1.26 -7.69 3.44
N PHE A 64 -2.43 -7.40 4.03
CA PHE A 64 -2.73 -6.09 4.60
C PHE A 64 -2.61 -6.22 6.11
N VAL A 65 -1.60 -5.56 6.68
CA VAL A 65 -1.41 -5.53 8.13
C VAL A 65 -2.42 -4.57 8.72
N ALA A 66 -3.23 -5.06 9.65
CA ALA A 66 -4.16 -4.27 10.43
C ALA A 66 -3.75 -4.31 11.91
N PRO A 67 -3.97 -3.23 12.67
CA PRO A 67 -3.82 -3.26 14.12
C PRO A 67 -4.74 -4.32 14.76
N PRO A 68 -4.45 -4.78 15.99
CA PRO A 68 -5.34 -5.64 16.76
C PRO A 68 -6.75 -5.05 16.85
N ILE A 69 -7.77 -5.89 16.73
CA ILE A 69 -9.16 -5.42 16.66
C ILE A 69 -9.59 -4.67 17.93
N SER A 70 -9.07 -5.09 19.08
CA SER A 70 -9.30 -4.43 20.37
C SER A 70 -8.80 -2.98 20.39
N GLU A 71 -7.68 -2.68 19.73
CA GLU A 71 -7.16 -1.31 19.64
C GLU A 71 -8.01 -0.46 18.69
N ILE A 72 -8.48 -1.05 17.60
CA ILE A 72 -9.35 -0.38 16.63
C ILE A 72 -10.69 0.00 17.29
N GLU A 73 -11.29 -0.93 18.04
CA GLU A 73 -12.59 -0.70 18.70
C GLU A 73 -12.48 0.29 19.87
N ASN A 74 -11.40 0.24 20.63
CA ASN A 74 -11.15 1.17 21.73
C ASN A 74 -10.63 2.55 21.27
N SER A 75 -10.27 2.70 20.00
CA SER A 75 -9.76 3.95 19.47
C SER A 75 -10.86 5.03 19.45
N PRO A 76 -10.58 6.25 19.96
CA PRO A 76 -11.50 7.37 19.83
C PRO A 76 -11.60 7.90 18.39
N LEU A 77 -10.71 7.47 17.50
CA LEU A 77 -10.64 7.96 16.12
C LEU A 77 -11.81 7.41 15.29
N LYS A 78 -12.45 8.29 14.51
CA LYS A 78 -13.52 7.95 13.56
C LYS A 78 -13.17 8.42 12.17
N ALA A 79 -13.81 7.84 11.16
CA ALA A 79 -13.60 8.20 9.76
C ALA A 79 -13.99 9.65 9.43
N TYR A 80 -14.83 10.28 10.27
CA TYR A 80 -15.32 11.64 10.09
C TYR A 80 -15.07 12.47 11.35
N VAL A 81 -14.96 13.79 11.15
CA VAL A 81 -14.76 14.78 12.21
C VAL A 81 -16.04 15.63 12.32
N HIS A 82 -16.35 16.08 13.55
CA HIS A 82 -17.45 17.00 13.77
C HIS A 82 -17.21 18.36 13.07
N THR A 83 -18.22 18.90 12.40
CA THR A 83 -18.09 20.13 11.60
C THR A 83 -17.71 21.37 12.43
N GLY A 84 -18.09 21.38 13.70
CA GLY A 84 -17.73 22.44 14.65
C GLY A 84 -16.33 22.32 15.26
N ALA A 85 -15.64 21.19 15.08
CA ALA A 85 -14.29 21.01 15.60
C ALA A 85 -13.28 21.75 14.70
N LYS A 86 -12.97 23.00 15.08
CA LYS A 86 -11.93 23.81 14.43
C LYS A 86 -10.70 23.86 15.35
N MET A 87 -9.53 23.56 14.80
CA MET A 87 -8.25 23.75 15.50
C MET A 87 -7.88 25.22 15.51
N SER A 88 -7.51 25.75 16.69
CA SER A 88 -6.93 27.09 16.78
C SER A 88 -5.54 27.11 16.14
N ASN A 89 -5.02 28.30 15.80
CA ASN A 89 -3.66 28.41 15.27
C ASN A 89 -2.60 28.02 16.31
N ASP A 90 -2.88 28.26 17.59
CA ASP A 90 -1.99 27.89 18.69
C ASP A 90 -1.90 26.36 18.83
N GLN A 91 -3.03 25.65 18.75
CA GLN A 91 -3.07 24.18 18.77
C GLN A 91 -2.31 23.58 17.57
N LYS A 92 -2.40 24.21 16.39
CA LYS A 92 -1.63 23.76 15.21
C LYS A 92 -0.13 23.93 15.43
N LYS A 93 0.28 25.03 16.05
CA LYS A 93 1.68 25.34 16.34
C LYS A 93 2.25 24.38 17.39
N GLU A 94 1.46 23.98 18.37
CA GLU A 94 1.86 22.96 19.36
C GLU A 94 2.08 21.59 18.71
N LEU A 95 1.18 21.16 17.82
CA LEU A 95 1.25 19.85 17.15
C LEU A 95 2.34 19.75 16.08
N TYR A 96 2.55 20.81 15.30
CA TYR A 96 3.40 20.77 14.10
C TYR A 96 4.59 21.73 14.14
N GLY A 97 4.74 22.55 15.19
CA GLY A 97 5.68 23.66 15.20
C GLY A 97 5.37 24.71 14.13
N ASP A 98 6.33 25.61 13.89
CA ASP A 98 6.30 26.49 12.71
C ASP A 98 6.77 25.71 11.48
N MET A 99 5.82 25.25 10.65
CA MET A 99 6.15 24.52 9.42
C MET A 99 6.96 25.39 8.44
N PRO A 100 8.15 24.96 8.00
CA PRO A 100 8.99 25.72 7.10
C PRO A 100 8.42 25.76 5.69
N ARG A 101 8.76 26.84 4.98
CA ARG A 101 8.35 27.06 3.59
C ARG A 101 9.14 26.09 2.69
N GLY A 102 8.51 24.97 2.33
CA GLY A 102 9.15 23.87 1.59
C GLY A 102 8.73 22.48 2.05
N GLY A 103 7.98 22.38 3.16
CA GLY A 103 7.49 21.12 3.70
C GLY A 103 8.42 20.52 4.74
N PHE A 104 8.20 19.24 5.05
CA PHE A 104 8.85 18.56 6.16
C PHE A 104 10.20 17.97 5.73
N ASP A 105 11.29 18.70 6.01
CA ASP A 105 12.67 18.26 5.73
C ASP A 105 13.30 17.53 6.93
N GLY A 106 14.30 16.68 6.69
CA GLY A 106 14.94 15.88 7.74
C GLY A 106 15.59 16.73 8.84
N LYS A 107 16.12 17.91 8.48
CA LYS A 107 16.66 18.89 9.45
C LYS A 107 15.57 19.42 10.39
N HIS A 108 14.37 19.65 9.86
CA HIS A 108 13.25 20.14 10.64
C HIS A 108 12.73 19.07 11.61
N TYR A 109 12.65 17.81 11.17
CA TYR A 109 12.31 16.70 12.06
C TYR A 109 13.30 16.57 13.23
N LEU A 110 14.61 16.63 12.95
CA LEU A 110 15.65 16.62 13.98
C LEU A 110 15.51 17.76 14.98
N GLN A 111 15.11 18.95 14.50
CA GLN A 111 14.88 20.10 15.37
C GLN A 111 13.67 19.88 16.28
N LEU A 112 12.55 19.38 15.76
CA LEU A 112 11.34 19.08 16.55
C LEU A 112 11.60 18.04 17.66
N VAL A 113 12.47 17.06 17.39
CA VAL A 113 12.89 16.07 18.39
C VAL A 113 13.75 16.73 19.48
N ARG A 114 14.74 17.55 19.08
CA ARG A 114 15.59 18.31 20.04
C ARG A 114 14.80 19.27 20.91
N ASP A 115 13.77 19.88 20.34
CA ASP A 115 12.88 20.82 21.02
C ASP A 115 11.87 20.07 21.92
N GLY A 116 11.87 18.73 21.92
CA GLY A 116 11.02 17.89 22.78
C GLY A 116 9.55 17.87 22.38
N ILE A 117 9.21 18.38 21.20
CA ILE A 117 7.84 18.44 20.69
C ILE A 117 7.37 17.04 20.25
N ILE A 118 8.27 16.24 19.69
CA ILE A 118 8.02 14.84 19.33
C ILE A 118 8.62 13.94 20.43
N PRO A 119 7.82 13.09 21.09
CA PRO A 119 8.36 12.18 22.10
C PRO A 119 9.31 11.15 21.46
N GLU A 120 10.49 10.96 22.06
CA GLU A 120 11.55 10.07 21.55
C GLU A 120 11.16 8.57 21.50
N GLY A 121 9.99 8.19 22.01
CA GLY A 121 9.55 6.81 22.18
C GLY A 121 8.93 6.11 20.95
N PHE A 122 8.90 6.73 19.76
CA PHE A 122 8.32 6.10 18.57
C PHE A 122 9.33 5.33 17.71
N VAL A 123 10.62 5.32 18.10
CA VAL A 123 11.65 4.49 17.47
C VAL A 123 11.69 3.15 18.18
N GLU A 124 10.72 2.28 17.90
CA GLU A 124 10.94 0.85 18.12
C GLU A 124 12.10 0.44 17.22
N SER A 125 13.27 0.29 17.83
CA SER A 125 14.42 -0.30 17.17
C SER A 125 13.99 -1.68 16.66
N PRO A 126 14.23 -2.03 15.38
CA PRO A 126 13.90 -3.36 14.91
C PRO A 126 14.64 -4.35 15.80
N GLU A 127 13.91 -5.29 16.40
CA GLU A 127 14.50 -6.34 17.22
C GLU A 127 15.70 -6.95 16.47
N PRO A 128 16.85 -7.16 17.12
CA PRO A 128 17.99 -7.77 16.47
C PRO A 128 17.54 -9.12 15.94
N SER A 129 17.62 -9.27 14.61
CA SER A 129 17.35 -10.52 13.90
C SER A 129 18.01 -11.69 14.66
N PRO A 130 17.30 -12.80 14.93
CA PRO A 130 17.88 -13.93 15.64
C PRO A 130 19.15 -14.37 14.91
N SER A 131 20.28 -14.21 15.60
CA SER A 131 21.59 -14.65 15.15
C SER A 131 21.49 -16.11 14.70
N GLY A 132 21.83 -16.36 13.44
CA GLY A 132 21.79 -17.69 12.84
C GLY A 132 22.49 -18.72 13.70
N SER A 133 21.70 -19.64 14.25
CA SER A 133 22.20 -20.82 14.95
C SER A 133 22.58 -21.88 13.92
N SER A 134 23.89 -22.13 13.86
CA SER A 134 24.56 -23.41 13.56
C SER A 134 24.08 -24.22 12.35
N SER A 135 24.89 -24.13 11.30
CA SER A 135 25.13 -25.23 10.34
C SER A 135 25.44 -26.56 11.06
N PRO A 136 24.80 -27.69 10.72
CA PRO A 136 25.37 -28.99 11.03
C PRO A 136 26.46 -29.33 10.02
N SER A 137 27.66 -29.57 10.55
CA SER A 137 28.76 -30.24 9.90
C SER A 137 28.44 -31.72 9.67
N THR A 138 28.97 -32.24 8.54
CA THR A 138 29.06 -33.64 8.05
C THR A 138 27.77 -34.33 7.63
#